data_AF-A0A2J6QIF1-F1
#
_entry.id   AF-A0A2J6QIF1-F1
#
_cell.length_a   1.000
_cell.length_b   1.000
_cell.length_c   1.000
_cell.angle_alpha   90.00
_cell.angle_beta   90.00
_cell.angle_gamma   90.00
#
_symmetry.space_group_name_H-M   'P 1'
#
loop_
_entity.id
_entity.type
_entity.pdbx_description
1 polymer ?
#
loop_
_entity_poly.entity_id
_entity_poly.type
_entity_poly.pdbx_seq_one_letter_code
_entity_poly.pdbx_strand_id
1 'polypeptide(L)'
;DMPAEVPDPLERIVPRQWGGSNIVCWPRVGGIIVVQDFSNVELDYIGFSSGDQGLERYPEQDKEDELCRQLRRIGGKWWPSYFEYVWATEMQMWYMSATKKEALLLGWPSTGGVWVVRLGNRTVSWEGSNLTKLASTMNERCEVLKQNGATFYKDPNDCEYV
;
A
#
# COMPACT_ATOMS: atom_id res chain seq x y z
N ASP A 1 -21.55 22.19 3.09
CA ASP A 1 -21.97 21.00 2.32
C ASP A 1 -20.78 20.10 2.05
N MET A 2 -20.87 18.84 2.46
CA MET A 2 -19.89 17.82 2.05
C MET A 2 -20.29 17.31 0.66
N PRO A 3 -19.33 17.07 -0.25
CA PRO A 3 -19.66 16.56 -1.58
C PRO A 3 -20.37 15.20 -1.45
N ALA A 4 -21.47 15.06 -2.17
CA ALA A 4 -22.31 13.85 -2.15
C ALA A 4 -21.56 12.60 -2.62
N GLU A 5 -20.50 12.78 -3.42
CA GLU A 5 -19.62 11.73 -3.93
C GLU A 5 -18.19 12.28 -4.07
N VAL A 6 -17.19 11.46 -3.75
CA VAL A 6 -15.79 11.71 -4.12
C VAL A 6 -15.55 10.90 -5.39
N PRO A 7 -15.26 11.54 -6.54
CA PRO A 7 -15.04 10.81 -7.78
C PRO A 7 -13.80 9.91 -7.66
N ASP A 8 -13.78 8.83 -8.44
CA ASP A 8 -12.55 8.05 -8.59
C ASP A 8 -11.45 8.96 -9.15
N PRO A 9 -10.21 8.82 -8.64
CA PRO A 9 -9.12 9.69 -9.06
C PRO A 9 -8.76 9.39 -10.51
N LEU A 10 -8.42 10.43 -11.27
CA LEU A 10 -7.89 10.28 -12.63
C LEU A 10 -6.40 9.92 -12.58
N GLU A 11 -5.71 10.53 -11.63
CA GLU A 11 -4.29 10.32 -11.38
C GLU A 11 -4.07 9.16 -10.42
N ARG A 12 -2.97 8.45 -10.63
CA ARG A 12 -2.52 7.32 -9.84
C ARG A 12 -1.97 7.73 -8.48
N ILE A 13 -1.19 8.81 -8.43
CA ILE A 13 -0.62 9.35 -7.20
C ILE A 13 -1.52 10.50 -6.74
N VAL A 14 -2.25 10.28 -5.64
CA VAL A 14 -3.25 11.24 -5.16
C VAL A 14 -2.78 11.84 -3.83
N PRO A 15 -2.65 13.18 -3.71
CA PRO A 15 -2.33 13.81 -2.43
C PRO A 15 -3.47 13.59 -1.43
N ARG A 16 -3.15 13.25 -0.18
CA ARG A 16 -4.16 13.12 0.87
C ARG A 16 -4.46 14.43 1.55
N GLN A 17 -5.64 14.53 2.16
CA GLN A 17 -6.07 15.74 2.89
C GLN A 17 -5.13 16.11 4.04
N TRP A 18 -4.64 15.11 4.79
CA TRP A 18 -3.84 15.30 6.01
C TRP A 18 -2.34 15.06 5.81
N GLY A 19 -1.87 15.11 4.56
CA GLY A 19 -0.47 14.91 4.19
C GLY A 19 -0.12 13.49 3.76
N GLY A 20 0.99 13.37 3.01
CA GLY A 20 1.36 12.17 2.29
C GLY A 20 0.54 11.99 0.99
N SER A 21 0.81 10.89 0.30
CA SER A 21 0.12 10.54 -0.94
C SER A 21 -0.35 9.09 -0.93
N ASN A 22 -1.36 8.82 -1.73
CA ASN A 22 -1.82 7.49 -2.08
C ASN A 22 -1.28 7.09 -3.44
N ILE A 23 -1.09 5.79 -3.66
CA ILE A 23 -1.01 5.21 -5.01
C ILE A 23 -2.25 4.35 -5.21
N VAL A 24 -2.90 4.52 -6.36
CA VAL A 24 -4.15 3.84 -6.70
C VAL A 24 -4.00 3.06 -8.00
N CYS A 25 -4.58 1.87 -8.08
CA CYS A 25 -4.77 1.15 -9.34
C CYS A 25 -6.17 0.55 -9.43
N TRP A 26 -6.56 0.15 -10.65
CA TRP A 26 -7.91 -0.32 -10.96
C TRP A 26 -7.90 -1.77 -11.48
N PRO A 27 -8.07 -2.77 -10.59
CA PRO A 27 -8.06 -4.17 -10.99
C PRO A 27 -9.30 -4.54 -11.81
N ARG A 28 -9.18 -5.53 -12.69
CA ARG A 28 -10.26 -5.99 -13.59
C ARG A 28 -11.51 -6.47 -12.87
N VAL A 29 -11.36 -6.97 -11.64
CA VAL A 29 -12.47 -7.43 -10.80
C VAL A 29 -13.33 -6.28 -10.25
N GLY A 30 -12.94 -5.02 -10.51
CA GLY A 30 -13.61 -3.82 -10.03
C GLY A 30 -13.05 -3.32 -8.70
N GLY A 31 -13.53 -2.14 -8.28
CA GLY A 31 -12.98 -1.40 -7.16
C GLY A 31 -11.59 -0.83 -7.44
N ILE A 32 -10.84 -0.57 -6.38
CA ILE A 32 -9.49 0.00 -6.44
C ILE A 32 -8.56 -0.67 -5.42
N ILE A 33 -7.26 -0.66 -5.67
CA ILE A 33 -6.25 -0.95 -4.64
C ILE A 33 -5.55 0.35 -4.27
N VAL A 34 -5.46 0.63 -2.97
CA VAL A 34 -4.84 1.85 -2.43
C VAL A 34 -3.67 1.49 -1.53
N VAL A 35 -2.50 2.05 -1.82
CA VAL A 35 -1.35 2.11 -0.91
C VAL A 35 -1.28 3.51 -0.33
N GLN A 36 -1.16 3.61 0.99
CA GLN A 36 -1.02 4.86 1.71
C GLN A 36 0.40 4.97 2.31
N ASP A 37 0.97 6.18 2.33
CA ASP A 37 2.23 6.51 3.03
C ASP A 37 3.42 5.58 2.68
N PHE A 38 3.59 5.30 1.40
CA PHE A 38 4.69 4.50 0.87
C PHE A 38 6.04 5.21 1.02
N SER A 39 7.13 4.44 1.11
CA SER A 39 8.50 4.96 1.05
C SER A 39 9.06 4.97 -0.39
N ASN A 40 10.16 5.69 -0.61
CA ASN A 40 10.87 5.66 -1.90
C ASN A 40 11.34 4.24 -2.25
N VAL A 41 11.72 3.44 -1.26
CA VAL A 41 12.09 2.04 -1.47
C VAL A 41 10.92 1.20 -1.98
N GLU A 42 9.71 1.46 -1.48
CA GLU A 42 8.51 0.76 -1.97
C GLU A 42 8.15 1.21 -3.39
N LEU A 43 8.29 2.50 -3.70
CA LEU A 43 8.13 3.01 -5.07
C LEU A 43 9.12 2.37 -6.03
N ASP A 44 10.42 2.45 -5.73
CA ASP A 44 11.48 1.90 -6.56
C ASP A 44 11.27 0.39 -6.79
N TYR A 45 10.81 -0.31 -5.76
CA TYR A 45 10.51 -1.74 -5.84
C TYR A 45 9.39 -2.08 -6.84
N ILE A 46 8.35 -1.25 -6.92
CA ILE A 46 7.27 -1.44 -7.89
C ILE A 46 7.56 -0.77 -9.24
N GLY A 47 8.78 -0.23 -9.44
CA GLY A 47 9.22 0.40 -10.68
C GLY A 47 8.71 1.83 -10.88
N PHE A 48 8.34 2.51 -9.79
CA PHE A 48 7.95 3.93 -9.79
C PHE A 48 9.06 4.80 -9.22
N SER A 49 9.02 6.06 -9.60
CA SER A 49 9.88 7.12 -9.10
C SER A 49 9.04 8.30 -8.63
N SER A 50 9.65 9.21 -7.87
CA SER A 50 9.01 10.46 -7.44
C SER A 50 8.62 11.40 -8.59
N GLY A 51 9.17 11.17 -9.80
CA GLY A 51 8.85 11.94 -11.01
C GLY A 51 7.58 11.48 -11.73
N ASP A 52 6.99 10.34 -11.33
CA ASP A 52 5.81 9.75 -11.97
C ASP A 52 4.48 10.40 -11.52
N GLN A 53 4.52 11.68 -11.15
CA GLN A 53 3.33 12.47 -10.85
C GLN A 53 2.51 12.71 -12.11
N GLY A 54 1.18 12.71 -11.98
CA GLY A 54 0.26 12.89 -13.12
C GLY A 54 0.11 11.65 -14.02
N LEU A 55 0.69 10.50 -13.66
CA LEU A 55 0.37 9.25 -14.37
C LEU A 55 -1.09 8.87 -14.15
N GLU A 56 -1.82 8.65 -15.25
CA GLU A 56 -3.18 8.14 -15.23
C GLU A 56 -3.20 6.59 -15.27
N ARG A 57 -4.40 6.03 -15.15
CA ARG A 57 -4.68 4.61 -15.36
C ARG A 57 -4.10 4.11 -16.70
N TYR A 58 -3.51 2.92 -16.72
CA TYR A 58 -3.10 2.32 -17.99
C TYR A 58 -4.32 1.96 -18.84
N PRO A 59 -4.31 2.26 -20.15
CA PRO A 59 -5.41 1.88 -21.04
C PRO A 59 -5.49 0.37 -21.23
N GLU A 60 -4.35 -0.34 -21.16
CA GLU A 60 -4.33 -1.80 -21.23
C GLU A 60 -4.54 -2.44 -19.85
N GLN A 61 -5.66 -3.15 -19.70
CA GLN A 61 -6.04 -3.77 -18.42
C GLN A 61 -5.01 -4.77 -17.89
N ASP A 62 -4.28 -5.49 -18.76
CA ASP A 62 -3.23 -6.42 -18.33
C ASP A 62 -2.07 -5.70 -17.62
N LYS A 63 -1.69 -4.51 -18.10
CA LYS A 63 -0.65 -3.68 -17.45
C LYS A 63 -1.16 -3.11 -16.13
N GLU A 64 -2.42 -2.69 -16.08
CA GLU A 64 -3.05 -2.18 -14.87
C GLU A 64 -3.20 -3.28 -13.80
N ASP A 65 -3.63 -4.48 -14.20
CA ASP A 65 -3.72 -5.64 -13.31
C ASP A 65 -2.34 -6.03 -12.76
N GLU A 66 -1.28 -5.92 -13.56
CA GLU A 66 0.09 -6.17 -13.10
C GLU A 66 0.54 -5.14 -12.07
N LEU A 67 0.30 -3.85 -12.31
CA LEU A 67 0.54 -2.81 -11.31
C LEU A 67 -0.23 -3.11 -10.02
N CYS A 68 -1.48 -3.54 -10.12
CA CYS A 68 -2.27 -3.92 -8.96
C CYS A 68 -1.66 -5.06 -8.17
N ARG A 69 -1.08 -6.06 -8.83
CA ARG A 69 -0.30 -7.10 -8.14
C ARG A 69 0.91 -6.50 -7.44
N GLN A 70 1.64 -5.59 -8.08
CA GLN A 70 2.79 -4.92 -7.45
C GLN A 70 2.40 -4.07 -6.23
N LEU A 71 1.29 -3.31 -6.30
CA LEU A 71 0.79 -2.54 -5.17
C LEU A 71 0.41 -3.42 -3.97
N ARG A 72 -0.15 -4.59 -4.22
CA ARG A 72 -0.42 -5.58 -3.14
C ARG A 72 0.87 -6.00 -2.43
N ARG A 73 1.98 -6.11 -3.15
CA ARG A 73 3.30 -6.46 -2.58
C ARG A 73 3.91 -5.38 -1.68
N ILE A 74 3.38 -4.16 -1.70
CA ILE A 74 3.77 -3.09 -0.76
C ILE A 74 2.62 -2.72 0.19
N GLY A 75 1.71 -3.66 0.45
CA GLY A 75 0.65 -3.52 1.45
C GLY A 75 -0.62 -2.82 0.94
N GLY A 76 -0.78 -2.70 -0.38
CA GLY A 76 -1.98 -2.12 -0.99
C GLY A 76 -3.24 -2.88 -0.59
N LYS A 77 -4.32 -2.17 -0.30
CA LYS A 77 -5.60 -2.75 0.12
C LYS A 77 -6.68 -2.49 -0.91
N TRP A 78 -7.50 -3.50 -1.19
CA TRP A 78 -8.66 -3.35 -2.06
C TRP A 78 -9.80 -2.60 -1.34
N TRP A 79 -10.46 -1.72 -2.08
CA TRP A 79 -11.64 -0.96 -1.67
C TRP A 79 -12.70 -0.99 -2.77
N PRO A 80 -14.01 -0.99 -2.43
CA PRO A 80 -15.05 -0.96 -3.45
C PRO A 80 -15.04 0.29 -4.32
N SER A 81 -14.62 1.44 -3.78
CA SER A 81 -14.48 2.71 -4.51
C SER A 81 -13.51 3.65 -3.78
N TYR A 82 -13.08 4.73 -4.45
CA TYR A 82 -12.26 5.76 -3.79
C TYR A 82 -13.04 6.50 -2.71
N PHE A 83 -14.33 6.73 -2.93
CA PHE A 83 -15.23 7.31 -1.92
C PHE A 83 -15.24 6.49 -0.62
N GLU A 84 -15.42 5.17 -0.71
CA GLU A 84 -15.40 4.31 0.48
C GLU A 84 -14.05 4.33 1.19
N TYR A 85 -12.94 4.40 0.44
CA TYR A 85 -11.61 4.56 1.01
C TYR A 85 -11.48 5.87 1.80
N VAL A 86 -11.86 7.01 1.21
CA VAL A 86 -11.74 8.34 1.84
C VAL A 86 -12.64 8.44 3.07
N TRP A 87 -13.89 7.99 2.98
CA TRP A 87 -14.83 8.00 4.09
C TRP A 87 -14.37 7.15 5.27
N ALA A 88 -13.83 5.96 4.98
CA ALA A 88 -13.37 5.04 6.02
C ALA A 88 -12.06 5.50 6.68
N THR A 89 -11.13 6.08 5.92
CA THR A 89 -9.76 6.33 6.40
C THR A 89 -9.47 7.79 6.71
N GLU A 90 -9.89 8.73 5.87
CA GLU A 90 -9.52 10.15 5.98
C GLU A 90 -10.56 10.96 6.78
N MET A 91 -11.84 10.62 6.63
CA MET A 91 -12.94 11.30 7.34
C MET A 91 -13.31 10.59 8.66
N GLN A 92 -12.84 9.36 8.90
CA GLN A 92 -13.15 8.54 10.07
C GLN A 92 -14.66 8.36 10.35
N MET A 93 -15.49 8.47 9.31
CA MET A 93 -16.95 8.49 9.45
C MET A 93 -17.59 7.09 9.48
N TRP A 94 -16.84 6.05 9.12
CA TRP A 94 -17.33 4.68 9.04
C TRP A 94 -16.65 3.74 10.05
N TYR A 95 -17.42 2.83 10.65
CA TYR A 95 -16.85 1.74 11.45
C TYR A 95 -16.12 0.74 10.54
N MET A 96 -14.80 0.87 10.45
CA MET A 96 -13.98 -0.15 9.78
C MET A 96 -13.95 -1.44 10.60
N SER A 97 -14.16 -2.58 9.94
CA SER A 97 -13.84 -3.89 10.50
C SER A 97 -12.34 -3.97 10.88
N ALA A 98 -11.98 -4.87 11.78
CA ALA A 98 -10.58 -5.07 12.17
C ALA A 98 -9.68 -5.29 10.95
N THR A 99 -10.09 -6.16 10.02
CA THR A 99 -9.36 -6.44 8.78
C THR A 99 -9.21 -5.21 7.88
N LYS A 100 -10.21 -4.31 7.80
CA LYS A 100 -10.07 -3.05 7.03
C LYS A 100 -9.08 -2.08 7.69
N LYS A 101 -8.93 -2.11 9.02
CA LYS A 101 -7.95 -1.28 9.74
C LYS A 101 -6.52 -1.74 9.55
N GLU A 102 -6.30 -3.05 9.43
CA GLU A 102 -4.97 -3.65 9.44
C GLU A 102 -4.03 -3.09 8.37
N ALA A 103 -2.75 -3.02 8.71
CA ALA A 103 -1.68 -2.63 7.79
C ALA A 103 -0.66 -3.76 7.69
N LEU A 104 -0.12 -3.96 6.49
CA LEU A 104 0.98 -4.90 6.26
C LEU A 104 2.23 -4.09 5.91
N LEU A 105 3.30 -4.33 6.65
CA LEU A 105 4.63 -3.88 6.24
C LEU A 105 5.36 -5.09 5.68
N LEU A 106 5.73 -4.98 4.41
CA LEU A 106 6.33 -6.06 3.64
C LEU A 106 7.77 -5.71 3.27
N GLY A 107 8.62 -6.73 3.20
CA GLY A 107 9.98 -6.63 2.71
C GLY A 107 10.34 -7.85 1.86
N TRP A 108 10.85 -7.61 0.66
CA TRP A 108 11.13 -8.63 -0.32
C TRP A 108 12.63 -8.77 -0.56
N PRO A 109 13.32 -9.69 0.13
CA PRO A 109 14.76 -9.84 -0.02
C PRO A 109 15.09 -10.38 -1.41
N SER A 110 16.22 -9.97 -1.96
CA SER A 110 16.70 -10.45 -3.29
C SER A 110 16.95 -11.97 -3.34
N THR A 111 17.08 -12.62 -2.18
CA THR A 111 17.25 -14.07 -2.05
C THR A 111 15.95 -14.86 -2.11
N GLY A 112 14.79 -14.19 -2.23
CA GLY A 112 13.46 -14.80 -2.22
C GLY A 112 12.82 -14.90 -0.84
N GLY A 113 11.51 -15.15 -0.83
CA GLY A 113 10.66 -15.08 0.36
C GLY A 113 10.13 -13.67 0.65
N VAL A 114 9.50 -13.49 1.81
CA VAL A 114 8.94 -12.21 2.25
C VAL A 114 9.00 -12.07 3.78
N TRP A 115 9.36 -10.88 4.24
CA TRP A 115 9.23 -10.45 5.63
C TRP A 115 7.91 -9.72 5.81
N VAL A 116 7.15 -10.10 6.84
CA VAL A 116 5.79 -9.59 7.08
C VAL A 116 5.64 -9.12 8.51
N VAL A 117 5.11 -7.91 8.67
CA VAL A 117 4.55 -7.40 9.93
C VAL A 117 3.09 -7.05 9.69
N ARG A 118 2.21 -7.62 10.50
CA ARG A 118 0.78 -7.30 10.53
C ARG A 118 0.50 -6.38 11.71
N LEU A 119 0.01 -5.18 11.42
CA LEU A 119 -0.40 -4.20 12.42
C LEU A 119 -1.92 -4.18 12.48
N GLY A 120 -2.49 -4.16 13.70
CA GLY A 120 -3.94 -4.10 13.89
C GLY A 120 -4.59 -2.83 13.32
N ASN A 121 -3.83 -1.75 13.21
CA ASN A 121 -4.18 -0.59 12.40
C ASN A 121 -2.94 0.20 11.95
N ARG A 122 -3.11 1.11 10.98
CA ARG A 122 -2.03 1.96 10.44
C ARG A 122 -1.47 2.99 11.44
N THR A 123 -2.22 3.34 12.48
CA THR A 123 -1.79 4.29 13.53
C THR A 123 -1.05 3.61 14.67
N VAL A 124 -0.94 2.27 14.67
CA VAL A 124 -0.16 1.55 15.67
C VAL A 124 1.30 1.99 15.53
N SER A 125 1.82 2.58 16.59
CA SER A 125 3.24 2.86 16.72
C SER A 125 3.97 1.52 16.88
N TRP A 126 4.60 1.06 15.81
CA TRP A 126 5.52 -0.06 15.80
C TRP A 126 6.93 0.49 15.58
N GLU A 127 7.90 0.05 16.37
CA GLU A 127 9.25 0.63 16.43
C GLU A 127 9.93 0.69 15.05
N GLY A 128 9.74 -0.34 14.23
CA GLY A 128 10.27 -0.39 12.87
C GLY A 128 9.52 0.46 11.83
N SER A 129 8.35 1.03 12.12
CA SER A 129 7.53 1.75 11.12
C SER A 129 8.25 2.97 10.55
N ASN A 130 8.93 3.75 11.40
CA ASN A 130 9.71 4.90 10.93
C ASN A 130 11.04 4.45 10.32
N LEU A 131 11.68 3.42 10.89
CA LEU A 131 12.95 2.89 10.41
C LEU A 131 12.83 2.29 8.99
N THR A 132 11.73 1.61 8.69
CA THR A 132 11.47 1.05 7.35
C THR A 132 11.28 2.13 6.27
N LYS A 133 10.97 3.37 6.66
CA LYS A 133 10.93 4.53 5.75
C LYS A 133 12.31 5.18 5.55
N LEU A 134 13.26 4.94 6.47
CA LEU A 134 14.64 5.43 6.35
C LEU A 134 15.53 4.51 5.51
N ALA A 135 15.11 3.26 5.28
CA ALA A 135 15.82 2.35 4.41
C ALA A 135 15.97 2.97 3.01
N SER A 136 17.14 2.78 2.41
CA SER A 136 17.48 3.23 1.05
C SER A 136 17.37 2.10 0.02
N THR A 137 17.24 0.85 0.46
CA THR A 137 17.03 -0.31 -0.41
C THR A 137 16.00 -1.29 0.17
N MET A 138 15.43 -2.16 -0.67
CA MET A 138 14.51 -3.21 -0.21
C MET A 138 15.20 -4.21 0.73
N ASN A 139 16.46 -4.54 0.50
CA ASN A 139 17.22 -5.43 1.39
C ASN A 139 17.46 -4.79 2.75
N GLU A 140 17.79 -3.50 2.81
CA GLU A 140 17.91 -2.77 4.08
C GLU A 140 16.57 -2.72 4.82
N ARG A 141 15.46 -2.48 4.11
CA ARG A 141 14.11 -2.56 4.68
C ARG A 141 13.82 -3.94 5.26
N CYS A 142 14.24 -5.02 4.58
CA CYS A 142 14.12 -6.40 5.11
C CYS A 142 14.90 -6.58 6.41
N GLU A 143 16.11 -6.05 6.51
CA GLU A 143 16.90 -6.13 7.74
C GLU A 143 16.24 -5.36 8.89
N VAL A 144 15.65 -4.18 8.63
CA VAL A 144 14.86 -3.46 9.64
C VAL A 144 13.66 -4.31 10.10
N LEU A 145 12.88 -4.88 9.16
CA LEU A 145 11.74 -5.73 9.48
C LEU A 145 12.17 -6.92 10.37
N LYS A 146 13.21 -7.64 9.95
CA LYS A 146 13.79 -8.77 10.67
C LYS A 146 14.25 -8.39 12.08
N GLN A 147 14.99 -7.30 12.24
CA GLN A 147 15.49 -6.84 13.54
C GLN A 147 14.37 -6.43 14.50
N ASN A 148 13.20 -6.07 13.97
CA ASN A 148 12.05 -5.60 14.74
C ASN A 148 10.93 -6.66 14.86
N GLY A 149 11.26 -7.95 14.68
CA GLY A 149 10.35 -9.06 14.96
C GLY A 149 9.36 -9.41 13.84
N ALA A 150 9.64 -9.03 12.60
CA ALA A 150 8.86 -9.50 11.46
C ALA A 150 8.95 -11.03 11.30
N THR A 151 7.92 -11.62 10.72
CA THR A 151 7.90 -13.05 10.37
C THR A 151 8.41 -13.25 8.95
N PHE A 152 9.32 -14.20 8.74
CA PHE A 152 9.77 -14.57 7.40
C PHE A 152 8.98 -15.76 6.87
N TYR A 153 8.52 -15.64 5.64
CA TYR A 153 7.92 -16.72 4.87
C TYR A 153 8.83 -17.03 3.68
N LYS A 154 9.31 -18.28 3.62
CA LYS A 154 10.18 -18.73 2.52
C LYS A 154 9.41 -18.78 1.20
N ASP A 155 8.20 -19.32 1.24
CA ASP A 155 7.22 -19.21 0.16
C ASP A 155 6.21 -18.13 0.54
N PRO A 156 6.09 -17.02 -0.21
CA PRO A 156 5.08 -16.00 0.05
C PRO A 156 3.64 -16.53 0.10
N ASN A 157 3.34 -17.65 -0.60
CA ASN A 157 2.03 -18.28 -0.58
C ASN A 157 1.67 -18.90 0.78
N ASP A 158 2.65 -19.12 1.66
CA ASP A 158 2.41 -19.59 3.04
C ASP A 158 1.85 -18.46 3.94
N CYS A 159 1.87 -17.21 3.48
CA CYS A 159 1.32 -16.07 4.20
C CYS A 159 -0.06 -15.70 3.65
N GLU A 160 -1.11 -15.91 4.45
CA GLU A 160 -2.50 -15.62 4.04
C GLU A 160 -2.78 -14.13 3.71
N TYR A 161 -1.85 -13.24 4.03
CA TYR A 161 -1.99 -11.80 3.82
C TYR A 161 -1.31 -11.28 2.53
N VAL A 162 -0.40 -12.08 1.94
CA VAL A 162 0.46 -11.72 0.83
C VAL A 162 -0.04 -12.33 -0.48
#